data_AF-A0A8T7FTP2-F1
#
_entry.id   AF-A0A8T7FTP2-F1
#
_cell.length_a   1.000
_cell.length_b   1.000
_cell.length_c   1.000
_cell.angle_alpha   90.00
_cell.angle_beta   90.00
_cell.angle_gamma   90.00
#
_symmetry.space_group_name_H-M   'P 1'
#
loop_
_entity.id
_entity.type
_entity.pdbx_description
1 polymer ?
#
loop_
_entity_poly.entity_id
_entity_poly.type
_entity_poly.pdbx_seq_one_letter_code
_entity_poly.pdbx_strand_id
1 'polypeptide(L)'
;MDPNPSLKHLEERITRLEEESRLLQKELAALRSEKLIQTMLKMDGPIPRENRTVIRAENGLTINGTRITLHHIMDEMQGKNSLKNVRDIYELTDEEMLDILDYIHLNKEEVEKDYQTVVKSAEESKKYWEERNKELLKTTYRQRETTLAKLREWQEKYRVEPKA
;
A
#
# COMPACT_ATOMS: atom_id res chain seq x y z
N MET A 1 -33.21 -60.24 -16.36
CA MET A 1 -32.01 -60.24 -17.20
C MET A 1 -30.85 -59.95 -16.28
N ASP A 2 -30.06 -60.97 -15.96
CA ASP A 2 -28.87 -60.77 -15.12
C ASP A 2 -27.83 -59.98 -15.92
N PRO A 3 -27.22 -58.94 -15.33
CA PRO A 3 -26.20 -58.16 -16.02
C PRO A 3 -25.02 -59.06 -16.40
N ASN A 4 -24.50 -58.85 -17.61
CA ASN A 4 -23.38 -59.60 -18.18
C ASN A 4 -22.22 -59.67 -17.15
N PRO A 5 -21.74 -60.87 -16.76
CA PRO A 5 -20.74 -61.04 -15.70
C PRO A 5 -19.41 -60.29 -15.98
N SER A 6 -19.11 -60.00 -17.24
CA SER A 6 -17.98 -59.14 -17.62
C SER A 6 -18.17 -57.67 -17.23
N LEU A 7 -19.40 -57.17 -17.24
CA LEU A 7 -19.74 -55.76 -17.00
C LEU A 7 -19.76 -55.46 -15.50
N LYS A 8 -20.29 -56.40 -14.71
CA LYS A 8 -20.26 -56.37 -13.26
C LYS A 8 -18.83 -56.33 -12.71
N HIS A 9 -17.92 -57.11 -13.31
CA HIS A 9 -16.50 -57.08 -12.93
C HIS A 9 -15.84 -55.72 -13.25
N LEU A 10 -16.22 -55.07 -14.34
CA LEU A 10 -15.71 -53.75 -14.70
C LEU A 10 -16.21 -52.66 -13.72
N GLU A 11 -17.47 -52.70 -13.32
CA GLU A 11 -18.06 -51.81 -12.32
C GLU A 11 -17.38 -51.96 -10.95
N GLU A 12 -17.09 -53.19 -10.53
CA GLU A 12 -16.33 -53.49 -9.31
C GLU A 12 -14.87 -53.02 -9.37
N ARG A 13 -14.29 -52.90 -10.57
CA ARG A 13 -12.94 -52.33 -10.77
C ARG A 13 -12.95 -50.80 -10.75
N ILE A 14 -13.97 -50.19 -11.36
CA ILE A 14 -14.14 -48.74 -11.38
C ILE A 14 -14.33 -48.21 -9.96
N THR A 15 -15.23 -48.81 -9.20
CA THR A 15 -15.48 -48.44 -7.79
C THR A 15 -14.23 -48.56 -6.92
N ARG A 16 -13.44 -49.61 -7.08
CA ARG A 16 -12.15 -49.79 -6.38
C ARG A 16 -11.14 -48.68 -6.73
N LEU A 17 -11.03 -48.35 -8.01
CA LEU A 17 -10.11 -47.30 -8.48
C LEU A 17 -10.55 -45.91 -8.01
N GLU A 18 -11.85 -45.65 -7.92
CA GLU A 18 -12.38 -44.40 -7.39
C GLU A 18 -12.08 -44.25 -5.89
N GLU A 19 -12.18 -45.34 -5.12
CA GLU A 19 -11.81 -45.37 -3.70
C GLU A 19 -10.31 -45.13 -3.51
N GLU A 20 -9.45 -45.80 -4.29
CA GLU A 20 -8.00 -45.57 -4.28
C GLU A 20 -7.66 -44.12 -4.66
N SER A 21 -8.29 -43.57 -5.70
CA SER A 21 -8.08 -42.17 -6.11
C SER A 21 -8.44 -41.21 -4.98
N ARG A 22 -9.57 -41.45 -4.29
CA ARG A 22 -10.02 -40.65 -3.15
C ARG A 22 -9.04 -40.75 -1.97
N LEU A 23 -8.49 -41.93 -1.71
CA LEU A 23 -7.50 -42.15 -0.66
C LEU A 23 -6.19 -41.42 -0.96
N LEU A 24 -5.69 -41.55 -2.19
CA LEU A 24 -4.48 -40.86 -2.66
C LEU A 24 -4.65 -39.34 -2.65
N GLN A 25 -5.83 -38.82 -2.98
CA GLN A 25 -6.11 -37.39 -2.86
C GLN A 25 -6.07 -36.89 -1.41
N LYS A 26 -6.59 -37.69 -0.47
CA LYS A 26 -6.55 -37.38 0.96
C LYS A 26 -5.12 -37.43 1.50
N GLU A 27 -4.35 -38.42 1.10
CA GLU A 27 -2.94 -38.56 1.48
C GLU A 27 -2.09 -37.42 0.88
N LEU A 28 -2.33 -37.05 -0.38
CA LEU A 28 -1.71 -35.90 -1.01
C LEU A 28 -2.05 -34.59 -0.28
N ALA A 29 -3.31 -34.42 0.16
CA ALA A 29 -3.72 -33.25 0.95
C ALA A 29 -3.00 -33.20 2.31
N ALA A 30 -2.87 -34.34 2.98
CA ALA A 30 -2.13 -34.45 4.24
C ALA A 30 -0.63 -34.15 4.03
N LEU A 31 -0.01 -34.72 2.99
CA LEU A 31 1.41 -34.49 2.66
C LEU A 31 1.67 -33.03 2.28
N ARG A 32 0.73 -32.39 1.59
CA ARG A 32 0.79 -30.94 1.29
C ARG A 32 0.70 -30.11 2.57
N SER A 33 -0.20 -30.45 3.50
CA SER A 33 -0.26 -29.76 4.79
C SER A 33 0.97 -30.01 5.66
N GLU A 34 1.54 -31.21 5.65
CA GLU A 34 2.74 -31.53 6.41
C GLU A 34 3.97 -30.83 5.82
N LYS A 35 4.10 -30.81 4.49
CA LYS A 35 5.13 -30.03 3.80
C LYS A 35 4.96 -28.54 4.07
N LEU A 36 3.72 -28.04 4.12
CA LEU A 36 3.42 -26.65 4.47
C LEU A 36 3.83 -26.34 5.92
N ILE A 37 3.50 -27.22 6.88
CA ILE A 37 3.90 -27.10 8.29
C ILE A 37 5.42 -27.17 8.42
N GLN A 38 6.08 -28.08 7.72
CA GLN A 38 7.54 -28.20 7.70
C GLN A 38 8.22 -26.96 7.09
N THR A 39 7.62 -26.33 6.07
CA THR A 39 8.10 -25.04 5.56
C THR A 39 7.84 -23.91 6.56
N MET A 40 6.70 -23.92 7.26
CA MET A 40 6.36 -22.94 8.30
C MET A 40 7.25 -23.07 9.54
N LEU A 41 7.69 -24.27 9.90
CA LEU A 41 8.58 -24.50 11.04
C LEU A 41 10.04 -24.14 10.73
N LYS A 42 10.41 -24.11 9.44
CA LYS A 42 11.77 -23.78 8.96
C LYS A 42 11.95 -22.31 8.62
N MET A 43 10.88 -21.55 8.44
CA MET A 43 10.92 -20.11 8.20
C MET A 43 10.31 -19.42 9.41
N ASP A 44 11.10 -18.65 10.15
CA ASP A 44 10.61 -17.76 11.22
C ASP A 44 9.82 -16.55 10.63
N GLY A 45 8.98 -16.76 9.62
CA GLY A 45 8.34 -15.70 8.85
C GLY A 45 7.11 -16.12 8.04
N PRO A 46 6.32 -15.13 7.57
CA PRO A 46 5.09 -15.38 6.81
C PRO A 46 5.38 -16.12 5.51
N ILE A 47 4.37 -16.87 5.04
CA ILE A 47 4.45 -17.72 3.85
C ILE A 47 4.92 -16.87 2.66
N PRO A 48 5.91 -17.30 1.85
CA PRO A 48 6.27 -16.61 0.62
C PRO A 48 5.10 -16.76 -0.35
N ARG A 49 4.18 -15.81 -0.28
CA ARG A 49 3.16 -15.55 -1.30
C ARG A 49 3.85 -14.73 -2.37
N GLU A 50 3.57 -15.03 -3.64
CA GLU A 50 3.99 -14.14 -4.72
C GLU A 50 3.32 -12.78 -4.51
N ASN A 51 4.07 -11.80 -4.03
CA ASN A 51 3.56 -10.46 -3.78
C ASN A 51 3.47 -9.72 -5.11
N ARG A 52 2.25 -9.63 -5.66
CA ARG A 52 1.95 -8.83 -6.86
C ARG A 52 1.41 -7.45 -6.53
N THR A 53 1.20 -7.18 -5.26
CA THR A 53 0.61 -5.97 -4.71
C THR A 53 1.66 -4.86 -4.63
N VAL A 54 2.88 -5.15 -4.17
CA VAL A 54 3.97 -4.17 -4.13
C VAL A 54 4.90 -4.34 -5.32
N ILE A 55 5.02 -3.29 -6.14
CA ILE A 55 5.90 -3.25 -7.31
C ILE A 55 6.91 -2.11 -7.19
N ARG A 56 8.12 -2.32 -7.70
CA ARG A 56 9.15 -1.28 -7.81
C ARG A 56 8.92 -0.47 -9.09
N ALA A 57 8.56 0.79 -8.94
CA ALA A 57 8.38 1.75 -10.03
C ALA A 57 9.50 2.82 -10.02
N GLU A 58 9.46 3.74 -10.97
CA GLU A 58 10.43 4.86 -11.06
C GLU A 58 10.46 5.72 -9.78
N ASN A 59 9.33 5.84 -9.09
CA ASN A 59 9.18 6.64 -7.87
C ASN A 59 9.43 5.84 -6.58
N GLY A 60 9.96 4.62 -6.66
CA GLY A 60 10.18 3.73 -5.52
C GLY A 60 9.15 2.61 -5.42
N LEU A 61 8.97 2.08 -4.21
CA LEU A 61 8.02 0.99 -3.92
C LEU A 61 6.58 1.51 -3.94
N THR A 62 5.73 0.93 -4.79
CA THR A 62 4.36 1.39 -5.06
C THR A 62 3.37 0.24 -5.05
N ILE A 63 2.11 0.53 -4.70
CA ILE A 63 1.02 -0.44 -4.79
C ILE A 63 0.56 -0.55 -6.24
N ASN A 64 0.55 -1.77 -6.76
CA ASN A 64 0.25 -2.09 -8.15
C ASN A 64 -1.12 -1.52 -8.58
N GLY A 65 -1.18 -0.96 -9.77
CA GLY A 65 -2.39 -0.30 -10.28
C GLY A 65 -2.70 1.06 -9.64
N THR A 66 -1.88 1.54 -8.69
CA THR A 66 -2.09 2.84 -8.03
C THR A 66 -0.84 3.72 -8.08
N ARG A 67 -0.99 5.00 -7.69
CA ARG A 67 0.14 5.90 -7.42
C ARG A 67 0.49 5.96 -5.93
N ILE A 68 -0.06 5.05 -5.12
CA ILE A 68 0.17 5.02 -3.68
C ILE A 68 1.55 4.38 -3.45
N THR A 69 2.45 5.13 -2.81
CA THR A 69 3.77 4.62 -2.43
C THR A 69 3.66 3.86 -1.12
N LEU A 70 4.54 2.87 -0.95
CA LEU A 70 4.65 2.13 0.31
C LEU A 70 4.97 3.07 1.48
N HIS A 71 5.72 4.14 1.22
CA HIS A 71 6.07 5.16 2.22
C HIS A 71 4.84 5.90 2.77
N HIS A 72 3.82 6.20 1.96
CA HIS A 72 2.59 6.81 2.46
C HIS A 72 1.85 5.89 3.44
N ILE A 73 1.86 4.59 3.19
CA ILE A 73 1.26 3.59 4.08
C ILE A 73 2.07 3.49 5.37
N MET A 74 3.40 3.50 5.27
CA MET A 74 4.30 3.48 6.43
C MET A 74 4.14 4.73 7.30
N ASP A 75 4.02 5.93 6.72
CA ASP A 75 3.77 7.18 7.45
C ASP A 75 2.50 7.09 8.28
N GLU A 76 1.41 6.60 7.68
CA GLU A 76 0.13 6.42 8.35
C GLU A 76 0.21 5.38 9.48
N MET A 77 0.94 4.28 9.27
CA MET A 77 1.19 3.27 10.30
C MET A 77 2.03 3.82 11.47
N GLN A 78 3.04 4.64 11.18
CA GLN A 78 3.85 5.32 12.20
C GLN A 78 3.06 6.39 12.96
N GLY A 79 2.07 7.01 12.31
CA GLY A 79 1.14 8.00 12.89
C GLY A 79 0.16 7.45 13.93
N LYS A 80 0.28 6.18 14.34
CA LYS A 80 -0.64 5.45 15.25
C LYS A 80 -2.05 5.25 14.69
N ASN A 81 -2.23 5.32 13.37
CA ASN A 81 -3.49 4.94 12.78
C ASN A 81 -3.68 3.42 12.85
N SER A 82 -4.92 2.99 13.10
CA SER A 82 -5.24 1.57 13.07
C SER A 82 -5.09 1.05 11.64
N LEU A 83 -4.63 -0.19 11.47
CA LEU A 83 -4.48 -0.81 10.13
C LEU A 83 -5.78 -0.77 9.33
N LYS A 84 -6.93 -0.88 10.03
CA LYS A 84 -8.25 -0.76 9.44
C LYS A 84 -8.49 0.64 8.84
N ASN A 85 -8.09 1.70 9.55
CA ASN A 85 -8.22 3.06 9.04
C ASN A 85 -7.30 3.27 7.84
N VAL A 86 -6.06 2.77 7.88
CA VAL A 86 -5.13 2.91 6.75
C VAL A 86 -5.68 2.24 5.49
N ARG A 87 -6.22 1.03 5.64
CA ARG A 87 -6.93 0.32 4.58
C ARG A 87 -8.08 1.15 4.01
N ASP A 88 -8.94 1.67 4.88
CA ASP A 88 -10.14 2.41 4.49
C ASP A 88 -9.80 3.77 3.84
N ILE A 89 -8.71 4.45 4.27
CA ILE A 89 -8.22 5.71 3.68
C ILE A 89 -7.75 5.51 2.24
N TYR A 90 -7.08 4.39 1.98
CA TYR A 90 -6.48 4.09 0.68
C TYR A 90 -7.33 3.15 -0.19
N GLU A 91 -8.55 2.82 0.25
CA GLU A 91 -9.48 1.91 -0.43
C GLU A 91 -8.85 0.54 -0.76
N LEU A 92 -7.95 0.05 0.10
CA LEU A 92 -7.24 -1.21 -0.09
C LEU A 92 -8.11 -2.41 0.31
N THR A 93 -7.95 -3.52 -0.39
CA THR A 93 -8.58 -4.79 0.00
C THR A 93 -7.83 -5.43 1.18
N ASP A 94 -8.49 -6.36 1.88
CA ASP A 94 -7.86 -7.11 2.97
C ASP A 94 -6.66 -7.95 2.48
N GLU A 95 -6.74 -8.48 1.27
CA GLU A 95 -5.66 -9.24 0.65
C GLU A 95 -4.45 -8.35 0.33
N GLU A 96 -4.69 -7.17 -0.26
CA GLU A 96 -3.62 -6.20 -0.54
C GLU A 96 -2.95 -5.71 0.74
N MET A 97 -3.72 -5.44 1.79
CA MET A 97 -3.15 -5.04 3.09
C MET A 97 -2.29 -6.13 3.72
N LEU A 98 -2.72 -7.39 3.65
CA LEU A 98 -1.91 -8.52 4.14
C LEU A 98 -0.64 -8.67 3.33
N ASP A 99 -0.73 -8.59 2.00
CA ASP A 99 0.43 -8.64 1.11
C ASP A 99 1.42 -7.50 1.43
N ILE A 100 0.94 -6.28 1.66
CA ILE A 100 1.78 -5.13 2.02
C ILE A 100 2.52 -5.39 3.34
N LEU A 101 1.82 -5.89 4.35
CA LEU A 101 2.43 -6.21 5.66
C LEU A 101 3.49 -7.32 5.53
N ASP A 102 3.19 -8.37 4.78
CA ASP A 102 4.13 -9.46 4.51
C ASP A 102 5.36 -8.94 3.76
N TYR A 103 5.18 -8.05 2.76
CA TYR A 103 6.28 -7.44 2.03
C TYR A 103 7.21 -6.62 2.93
N ILE A 104 6.63 -5.75 3.77
CA ILE A 104 7.38 -4.91 4.72
C ILE A 104 8.16 -5.80 5.70
N HIS A 105 7.55 -6.89 6.17
CA HIS A 105 8.19 -7.80 7.10
C HIS A 105 9.38 -8.54 6.47
N LEU A 106 9.20 -9.08 5.26
CA LEU A 106 10.22 -9.84 4.55
C LEU A 106 11.38 -8.97 4.02
N ASN A 107 11.10 -7.71 3.67
CA ASN A 107 12.08 -6.80 3.03
C ASN A 107 12.43 -5.60 3.93
N LYS A 108 12.37 -5.77 5.25
CA LYS A 108 12.47 -4.68 6.23
C LYS A 108 13.67 -3.76 6.01
N GLU A 109 14.86 -4.30 5.76
CA GLU A 109 16.08 -3.51 5.57
C GLU A 109 16.04 -2.66 4.29
N GLU A 110 15.53 -3.23 3.19
CA GLU A 110 15.42 -2.53 1.91
C GLU A 110 14.37 -1.42 2.01
N VAL A 111 13.22 -1.73 2.58
CA VAL A 111 12.10 -0.80 2.76
C VAL A 111 12.51 0.38 3.65
N GLU A 112 13.17 0.10 4.79
CA GLU A 112 13.62 1.15 5.70
C GLU A 112 14.66 2.07 5.05
N LYS A 113 15.61 1.51 4.28
CA LYS A 113 16.62 2.29 3.57
C LYS A 113 16.00 3.23 2.53
N ASP A 114 15.03 2.72 1.76
CA ASP A 114 14.33 3.50 0.74
C ASP A 114 13.51 4.61 1.41
N TYR A 115 12.79 4.29 2.49
CA TYR A 115 12.04 5.25 3.30
C TYR A 115 12.92 6.38 3.84
N GLN A 116 14.05 6.08 4.47
CA GLN A 116 14.97 7.09 5.00
C GLN A 116 15.53 8.01 3.91
N THR A 117 15.76 7.47 2.71
CA THR A 117 16.24 8.26 1.57
C THR A 117 15.20 9.29 1.12
N VAL A 118 13.94 8.87 1.04
CA VAL A 118 12.81 9.74 0.67
C VAL A 118 12.58 10.82 1.73
N VAL A 119 12.55 10.45 3.01
CA VAL A 119 12.38 11.41 4.12
C VAL A 119 13.46 12.49 4.08
N LYS A 120 14.72 12.10 3.94
CA LYS A 120 15.85 13.05 3.85
C LYS A 120 15.71 13.99 2.66
N SER A 121 15.37 13.46 1.48
CA SER A 121 15.18 14.28 0.28
C SER A 121 14.02 15.26 0.42
N ALA A 122 12.94 14.85 1.08
CA ALA A 122 11.79 15.69 1.37
C ALA A 122 12.15 16.83 2.35
N GLU A 123 12.92 16.55 3.40
CA GLU A 123 13.41 17.55 4.35
C GLU A 123 14.34 18.57 3.69
N GLU A 124 15.27 18.12 2.86
CA GLU A 124 16.18 18.99 2.10
C GLU A 124 15.40 19.91 1.15
N SER A 125 14.43 19.34 0.43
CA SER A 125 13.56 20.08 -0.49
C SER A 125 12.71 21.10 0.26
N LYS A 126 12.13 20.72 1.40
CA LYS A 126 11.34 21.61 2.26
C LYS A 126 12.19 22.79 2.74
N LYS A 127 13.38 22.52 3.29
CA LYS A 127 14.28 23.57 3.78
C LYS A 127 14.70 24.53 2.67
N TYR A 128 14.99 24.00 1.48
CA TYR A 128 15.32 24.81 0.30
C TYR A 128 14.18 25.77 -0.06
N TRP A 129 12.95 25.28 -0.13
CA TRP A 129 11.79 26.09 -0.50
C TRP A 129 11.35 27.04 0.61
N GLU A 130 11.46 26.66 1.89
CA GLU A 130 11.13 27.54 3.02
C GLU A 130 12.01 28.80 3.04
N GLU A 131 13.32 28.64 2.88
CA GLU A 131 14.26 29.77 2.85
C GLU A 131 13.95 30.69 1.66
N ARG A 132 13.68 30.11 0.49
CA ARG A 132 13.40 30.87 -0.72
C ARG A 132 12.04 31.57 -0.68
N ASN A 133 11.03 30.90 -0.14
CA ASN A 133 9.69 31.45 0.01
C ASN A 133 9.67 32.57 1.05
N LYS A 134 10.51 32.54 2.09
CA LYS A 134 10.59 33.61 3.09
C LYS A 134 10.93 34.96 2.47
N GLU A 135 11.90 34.99 1.56
CA GLU A 135 12.28 36.23 0.86
C GLU A 135 11.24 36.68 -0.17
N LEU A 136 10.65 35.73 -0.91
CA LEU A 136 9.54 36.04 -1.84
C LEU A 136 8.30 36.55 -1.11
N LEU A 137 7.98 35.99 0.05
CA LEU A 137 6.87 36.45 0.88
C LEU A 137 7.12 37.84 1.43
N LYS A 138 8.32 38.15 1.94
CA LYS A 138 8.67 39.51 2.40
C LYS A 138 8.47 40.56 1.30
N THR A 139 8.94 40.28 0.09
CA THR A 139 8.77 41.21 -1.05
C THR A 139 7.30 41.36 -1.43
N THR A 140 6.55 40.26 -1.45
CA THR A 140 5.10 40.26 -1.70
C THR A 140 4.32 41.06 -0.66
N TYR A 141 4.62 40.90 0.63
CA TYR A 141 3.99 41.66 1.71
C TYR A 141 4.30 43.16 1.61
N ARG A 142 5.55 43.53 1.27
CA ARG A 142 5.93 44.93 1.04
C ARG A 142 5.18 45.54 -0.15
N GLN A 143 5.01 44.80 -1.24
CA GLN A 143 4.21 45.24 -2.39
C GLN A 143 2.72 45.40 -2.02
N ARG A 144 2.18 44.51 -1.20
CA ARG A 144 0.80 44.64 -0.69
C ARG A 144 0.63 45.92 0.14
N GLU A 145 1.55 46.21 1.06
CA GLU A 145 1.49 47.41 1.90
C GLU A 145 1.54 48.71 1.08
N THR A 146 2.45 48.78 0.09
CA THR A 146 2.53 49.94 -0.81
C THR A 146 1.26 50.11 -1.64
N THR A 147 0.65 49.01 -2.08
CA THR A 147 -0.63 49.02 -2.80
C THR A 147 -1.76 49.53 -1.90
N LEU A 148 -1.83 49.07 -0.64
CA LEU A 148 -2.82 49.53 0.34
C LEU A 148 -2.61 50.99 0.75
N ALA A 149 -1.37 51.48 0.80
CA ALA A 149 -1.06 52.88 1.05
C ALA A 149 -1.59 53.77 -0.09
N LYS A 150 -1.28 53.42 -1.34
CA LYS A 150 -1.82 54.11 -2.53
C LYS A 150 -3.34 54.07 -2.55
N LEU A 151 -3.97 52.93 -2.24
CA LEU A 151 -5.43 52.83 -2.17
C LEU A 151 -6.01 53.80 -1.14
N ARG A 152 -5.39 53.93 0.04
CA ARG A 152 -5.80 54.87 1.09
C ARG A 152 -5.65 56.33 0.65
N GLU A 153 -4.55 56.67 0.00
CA GLU A 153 -4.34 58.02 -0.58
C GLU A 153 -5.40 58.36 -1.61
N TRP A 154 -5.76 57.41 -2.47
CA TRP A 154 -6.83 57.57 -3.45
C TRP A 154 -8.20 57.70 -2.77
N GLN A 155 -8.47 56.89 -1.75
CA GLN A 155 -9.71 56.98 -0.98
C GLN A 155 -9.86 58.34 -0.31
N GLU A 156 -8.80 58.89 0.29
CA GLU A 156 -8.84 60.21 0.93
C GLU A 156 -8.98 61.33 -0.12
N LYS A 157 -8.29 61.22 -1.26
CA LYS A 157 -8.37 62.19 -2.35
C LYS A 157 -9.77 62.29 -2.97
N TYR A 158 -10.50 61.18 -3.05
CA TYR A 158 -11.84 61.12 -3.63
C TYR A 158 -12.93 60.93 -2.57
N ARG A 159 -12.61 61.15 -1.30
CA ARG A 159 -13.58 61.10 -0.20
C ARG A 159 -14.52 62.29 -0.33
N VAL A 160 -15.67 62.06 -0.97
CA VAL A 160 -16.77 63.03 -0.99
C VAL A 160 -17.43 62.99 0.39
N GLU A 161 -17.33 64.06 1.16
CA GLU A 161 -18.10 64.18 2.40
C GLU A 161 -19.61 64.20 2.07
N PRO A 162 -20.43 63.40 2.77
CA PRO A 162 -21.87 63.42 2.54
C PRO A 162 -22.40 64.82 2.91
N LYS A 163 -23.02 65.49 1.94
CA LYS A 163 -23.70 66.79 2.16
C LYS A 163 -24.73 66.61 3.28
N ALA A 164 -24.53 67.37 4.37
CA ALA A 164 -25.50 67.57 5.44
C ALA A 164 -26.69 68.42 4.97
#